data_AF-A0A377EFD3-F1
#
_entry.id   AF-A0A377EFD3-F1
#
_cell.length_a   1.000
_cell.length_b   1.000
_cell.length_c   1.000
_cell.angle_alpha   90.00
_cell.angle_beta   90.00
_cell.angle_gamma   90.00
#
_symmetry.space_group_name_H-M   'P 1'
#
loop_
_entity.id
_entity.type
_entity.pdbx_description
1 polymer ?
#
loop_
_entity_poly.entity_id
_entity_poly.type
_entity_poly.pdbx_seq_one_letter_code
_entity_poly.pdbx_strand_id
1 'polypeptide(L)'
;MTGERLFSVVVRQSSGQRTEKTFSLPVMLYRGVFRAGETYHPGDTVTWGGSLWHCNSMTEDKPGEAHSSAWTLAAKRGRDAGG
;
A
#
# COMPACT_ATOMS: atom_id res chain seq x y z
N MET A 1 -3.47 8.55 8.37
CA MET A 1 -3.89 8.54 6.95
C MET A 1 -2.93 9.43 6.18
N THR A 2 -2.02 8.84 5.40
CA THR A 2 -1.07 9.60 4.58
C THR A 2 -1.82 10.27 3.42
N GLY A 3 -1.59 11.57 3.20
CA GLY A 3 -2.30 12.36 2.18
C GLY A 3 -2.15 11.82 0.75
N GLU A 4 -1.16 10.96 0.51
CA GLU A 4 -0.87 10.29 -0.76
C GLU A 4 -2.02 9.41 -1.30
N ARG A 5 -2.96 9.03 -0.43
CA ARG A 5 -4.14 8.22 -0.81
C ARG A 5 -5.40 9.06 -1.03
N LEU A 6 -5.32 10.37 -0.78
CA LEU A 6 -6.48 11.25 -0.77
C LEU A 6 -6.58 12.03 -2.07
N PHE A 7 -7.79 12.09 -2.63
CA PHE A 7 -8.12 13.07 -3.66
C PHE A 7 -9.42 13.78 -3.28
N SER A 8 -9.52 15.06 -3.65
CA SER A 8 -10.74 15.85 -3.44
C SER A 8 -11.46 16.10 -4.76
N VAL A 9 -12.77 15.89 -4.75
CA VAL A 9 -13.66 16.31 -5.82
C VAL A 9 -14.37 17.57 -5.39
N VAL A 10 -14.22 18.63 -6.19
CA VAL A 10 -14.91 19.91 -6.00
C VAL A 10 -15.94 20.05 -7.10
N VAL A 11 -17.22 20.11 -6.73
CA VAL A 11 -18.32 20.38 -7.65
C VAL A 11 -18.77 21.82 -7.46
N ARG A 12 -18.77 22.59 -8.56
CA ARG A 12 -19.37 23.93 -8.61
C ARG A 12 -20.61 23.88 -9.48
N GLN A 13 -21.74 24.30 -8.93
CA GLN A 13 -23.03 24.35 -9.62
C GLN A 13 -23.28 25.74 -10.21
N SER A 14 -24.15 25.85 -11.20
CA SER A 14 -24.54 27.14 -11.80
C SER A 14 -25.21 28.10 -10.81
N SER A 15 -25.78 27.57 -9.72
CA SER A 15 -26.29 28.34 -8.57
C SER A 15 -25.20 29.05 -7.75
N GLY A 16 -23.92 28.80 -8.04
CA GLY A 16 -22.78 29.26 -7.26
C GLY A 16 -22.45 28.36 -6.06
N GLN A 17 -23.28 27.33 -5.76
CA GLN A 17 -22.99 26.38 -4.69
C GLN A 17 -21.72 25.57 -5.00
N ARG A 18 -20.85 25.46 -4.00
CA ARG A 18 -19.62 24.65 -4.03
C ARG A 18 -19.71 23.53 -3.01
N THR A 19 -19.53 22.29 -3.47
CA THR A 19 -19.42 21.11 -2.59
C THR A 19 -18.05 20.47 -2.80
N GLU A 20 -17.37 20.18 -1.71
CA GLU A 20 -16.09 19.48 -1.72
C GLU A 20 -16.22 18.16 -0.96
N LYS A 21 -15.70 17.08 -1.55
CA LYS A 21 -15.64 15.76 -0.93
C LYS A 21 -14.26 15.16 -1.12
N THR A 22 -13.69 14.66 -0.03
CA THR A 22 -12.40 13.95 -0.05
C THR A 22 -12.64 12.45 0.02
N PHE A 23 -11.90 11.71 -0.80
CA PHE A 23 -11.99 10.27 -0.94
C PHE A 23 -10.61 9.66 -0.72
N SER A 24 -10.57 8.46 -0.13
CA SER A 24 -9.35 7.65 -0.04
C SER A 24 -9.40 6.53 -1.07
N LEU A 25 -8.34 6.37 -1.86
CA LEU A 25 -8.23 5.27 -2.83
C LEU A 25 -7.32 4.15 -2.30
N PRO A 26 -7.73 2.87 -2.49
CA PRO A 26 -6.89 1.72 -2.18
C PRO A 26 -5.84 1.48 -3.29
N VAL A 27 -5.00 2.49 -3.57
CA VAL A 27 -3.95 2.41 -4.59
C VAL A 27 -2.73 1.64 -4.08
N MET A 28 -1.99 1.02 -4.99
CA MET A 28 -0.70 0.42 -4.67
C MET A 28 0.35 1.52 -4.46
N LEU A 29 0.90 1.64 -3.25
CA LEU A 29 1.98 2.58 -2.94
C LEU A 29 3.24 1.80 -2.57
N TYR A 30 4.30 1.93 -3.38
CA TYR A 30 5.57 1.28 -3.10
C TYR A 30 6.33 2.03 -2.00
N ARG A 31 6.58 1.35 -0.88
CA ARG A 31 7.24 1.88 0.32
C ARG A 31 8.74 1.54 0.41
N GLY A 32 9.30 0.94 -0.64
CA GLY A 32 10.70 0.53 -0.65
C GLY A 32 10.91 -0.85 -0.02
N VAL A 33 12.11 -1.07 0.52
CA VAL A 33 12.45 -2.30 1.24
C VAL A 33 11.82 -2.27 2.63
N PHE A 34 11.23 -3.37 3.07
CA PHE A 34 10.63 -3.50 4.41
C PHE A 34 11.60 -3.07 5.52
N ARG A 35 11.09 -2.33 6.51
CA ARG A 35 11.80 -1.90 7.71
C ARG A 35 11.01 -2.30 8.95
N ALA A 36 11.68 -2.96 9.89
CA ALA A 36 11.06 -3.33 11.16
C ALA A 36 10.71 -2.08 11.98
N GLY A 37 9.53 -2.09 12.61
CA GLY A 37 9.01 -0.96 13.39
C GLY A 37 8.37 0.15 12.55
N GLU A 38 8.29 0.00 11.23
CA GLU A 38 7.49 0.87 10.36
C GLU A 38 6.07 0.32 10.23
N THR A 39 5.07 1.18 10.45
CA THR A 39 3.67 0.81 10.24
C THR A 39 3.32 0.94 8.76
N TYR A 40 2.88 -0.16 8.16
CA TYR A 40 2.39 -0.21 6.79
C TYR A 40 0.86 -0.19 6.77
N HIS A 41 0.28 0.36 5.71
CA HIS A 41 -1.16 0.49 5.53
C HIS A 41 -1.70 -0.37 4.37
N PRO A 42 -3.00 -0.70 4.36
CA PRO A 42 -3.62 -1.43 3.25
C PRO A 42 -3.32 -0.79 1.89
N GLY A 43 -2.91 -1.62 0.93
CA GLY A 43 -2.48 -1.17 -0.38
C GLY A 43 -1.00 -0.80 -0.49
N ASP A 44 -0.26 -0.69 0.62
CA ASP A 44 1.19 -0.51 0.53
C ASP A 44 1.85 -1.77 -0.07
N THR A 45 2.96 -1.57 -0.76
CA THR A 45 3.84 -2.66 -1.20
C THR A 45 5.27 -2.44 -0.75
N VAL A 46 5.97 -3.53 -0.43
CA VAL A 46 7.38 -3.50 -0.03
C VAL A 46 8.16 -4.60 -0.72
N THR A 47 9.47 -4.44 -0.81
CA THR A 47 10.38 -5.54 -1.14
C THR A 47 10.92 -6.18 0.12
N TRP A 48 10.87 -7.52 0.19
CA TRP A 48 11.49 -8.32 1.25
C TRP A 48 11.86 -9.72 0.73
N GLY A 49 13.06 -10.20 1.06
CA GLY A 49 13.56 -11.50 0.58
C GLY A 49 13.63 -11.60 -0.95
N GLY A 50 13.92 -10.49 -1.64
CA GLY A 50 13.95 -10.41 -3.10
C GLY A 50 12.58 -10.51 -3.78
N SER A 51 11.49 -10.45 -3.01
CA SER A 51 10.11 -10.55 -3.51
C SER A 51 9.32 -9.28 -3.19
N LEU A 52 8.28 -9.00 -3.99
CA LEU A 52 7.33 -7.93 -3.74
C LEU A 52 6.16 -8.46 -2.91
N TRP A 53 5.76 -7.71 -1.89
CA TRP A 53 4.67 -8.04 -0.98
C TRP A 53 3.63 -6.92 -0.97
N HIS A 54 2.37 -7.29 -0.84
CA HIS A 54 1.22 -6.39 -0.72
C HIS A 54 0.65 -6.45 0.69
N CYS A 55 0.42 -5.29 1.29
CA CYS A 55 -0.16 -5.14 2.63
C CYS A 55 -1.69 -5.16 2.55
N ASN A 56 -2.31 -6.19 3.13
CA ASN A 56 -3.76 -6.39 3.21
C ASN A 56 -4.41 -5.56 4.33
N SER A 57 -3.69 -5.38 5.45
CA SER A 57 -4.19 -4.78 6.68
C SER A 57 -3.07 -4.00 7.37
N MET A 58 -3.42 -2.94 8.11
CA MET A 58 -2.41 -2.17 8.84
C MET A 58 -1.58 -3.07 9.76
N THR A 59 -0.26 -3.01 9.65
CA THR A 59 0.64 -3.93 10.36
C THR A 59 2.05 -3.37 10.52
N GLU A 60 2.78 -3.87 11.50
CA GLU A 60 4.24 -3.75 11.64
C GLU A 60 4.94 -5.11 11.46
N ASP A 61 4.15 -6.18 11.24
CA ASP A 61 4.64 -7.54 11.07
C ASP A 61 5.53 -7.62 9.83
N LYS A 62 6.49 -8.54 9.86
CA LYS A 62 7.39 -8.76 8.73
C LYS A 62 6.69 -9.60 7.64
N PRO A 63 6.87 -9.27 6.35
CA PRO A 63 6.29 -10.07 5.27
C PRO A 63 6.72 -11.54 5.30
N GLY A 64 5.75 -12.44 5.12
CA GLY A 64 5.97 -13.88 5.08
C GLY A 64 6.04 -14.58 6.44
N GLU A 65 5.75 -13.90 7.55
CA GLU A 65 5.61 -14.55 8.84
C GLU A 65 4.35 -15.42 8.91
N ALA A 66 4.51 -16.67 9.35
CA ALA A 66 3.44 -17.69 9.30
C ALA A 66 2.17 -17.33 10.10
N HIS A 67 2.31 -16.46 11.11
CA HIS A 67 1.21 -16.04 11.98
C HIS A 67 0.55 -14.74 11.52
N SER A 68 1.10 -14.06 10.50
CA SER A 68 0.55 -12.80 9.99
C SER A 68 -0.16 -13.01 8.66
N SER A 69 -1.43 -12.63 8.60
CA SER A 69 -2.21 -12.54 7.36
C SER A 69 -2.13 -11.15 6.71
N ALA A 70 -1.32 -10.25 7.27
CA ALA A 70 -1.26 -8.88 6.83
C ALA A 70 -0.55 -8.70 5.48
N TRP A 71 0.24 -9.69 5.04
CA TRP A 71 1.00 -9.63 3.80
C TRP A 71 0.62 -10.74 2.82
N THR A 72 0.43 -10.37 1.55
CA THR A 72 0.30 -11.30 0.42
C THR A 72 1.54 -11.20 -0.47
N LEU A 73 2.12 -12.32 -0.87
CA LEU A 73 3.21 -12.36 -1.86
C LEU A 73 2.66 -11.91 -3.23
N ALA A 74 3.08 -10.73 -3.71
CA ALA A 74 2.60 -10.14 -4.95
C ALA A 74 3.44 -10.56 -6.16
N ALA A 75 4.77 -10.63 -5.99
CA ALA A 75 5.68 -11.16 -7.00
C ALA A 75 6.83 -11.91 -6.32
N LYS A 76 7.05 -13.15 -6.71
CA LYS A 76 8.12 -14.00 -6.17
C LYS A 76 9.45 -13.72 -6.87
N ARG A 77 10.55 -13.69 -6.11
CA ARG A 77 11.92 -13.71 -6.65
C ARG A 77 12.08 -14.85 -7.68
N GLY A 78 12.69 -14.55 -8.81
CA GLY A 78 13.13 -15.56 -9.79
C GLY A 78 14.24 -16.46 -9.26
N ARG A 79 14.50 -17.58 -9.93
CA ARG A 79 15.68 -18.41 -9.67
C ARG A 79 16.88 -17.81 -10.42
N ASP A 80 18.03 -17.81 -9.77
CA ASP A 80 19.28 -17.47 -10.43
C ASP A 80 19.58 -18.54 -11.49
N ALA A 81 20.09 -18.14 -12.66
CA ALA A 81 20.53 -19.08 -13.69
C ALA A 81 21.84 -19.72 -13.22
N GLY A 82 21.75 -20.83 -12.48
CA GLY A 82 22.93 -21.63 -12.13
C GLY A 82 23.50 -22.30 -13.39
N GLY A 83 24.77 -22.05 -13.67
CA GLY A 83 25.58 -22.85 -14.60
C GLY A 83 26.07 -24.13 -13.95
#